data_AF-A0A9D6P0A1-F1
#
_entry.id   AF-A0A9D6P0A1-F1
#
_cell.length_a   1.000
_cell.length_b   1.000
_cell.length_c   1.000
_cell.angle_alpha   90.00
_cell.angle_beta   90.00
_cell.angle_gamma   90.00
#
_symmetry.space_group_name_H-M   'P 1'
#
loop_
_entity.id
_entity.type
_entity.pdbx_description
1 polymer ?
#
loop_
_entity_poly.entity_id
_entity_poly.type
_entity_poly.pdbx_seq_one_letter_code
_entity_poly.pdbx_strand_id
1 'polypeptide(L)'
;MRTRLIPPGGVAELVVQLPPGVYEVDCYVEDDAGEHDELGMENILTVREDAPLLLVSPPVAPVPAVSIKSFAFVPEVLEVKAGTVVVWTNEDPVPHTVVAEDGSFISQLLFGQNLSFSREFSLPGAYQYFCSIHPTMRAQVVVSP
;
A
#
# COMPACT_ATOMS: atom_id res chain seq x y z
N MET A 1 -19.94 2.17 -11.48
CA MET A 1 -18.59 2.47 -10.92
C MET A 1 -17.59 2.33 -12.03
N ARG A 2 -16.47 3.06 -12.04
CA ARG A 2 -15.47 2.97 -13.12
C ARG A 2 -14.07 2.87 -12.51
N THR A 3 -13.24 2.00 -13.06
CA THR A 3 -11.80 1.98 -12.77
C THR A 3 -11.10 3.10 -13.53
N ARG A 4 -9.83 3.38 -13.18
CA ARG A 4 -8.93 4.09 -14.08
C ARG A 4 -8.55 3.16 -15.24
N LEU A 5 -8.17 3.72 -16.39
CA LEU A 5 -7.59 2.98 -17.51
C LEU A 5 -6.46 2.04 -17.03
N ILE A 6 -6.57 0.77 -17.39
CA ILE A 6 -5.62 -0.28 -17.03
C ILE A 6 -4.72 -0.50 -18.25
N PRO A 7 -3.39 -0.26 -18.16
CA PRO A 7 -2.50 -0.49 -19.29
C PRO A 7 -2.37 -1.99 -19.60
N PRO A 8 -1.92 -2.38 -20.81
CA PRO A 8 -1.67 -3.79 -21.13
C PRO A 8 -0.77 -4.48 -20.09
N GLY A 9 -1.22 -5.63 -19.58
CA GLY A 9 -0.54 -6.36 -18.50
C GLY A 9 -0.71 -5.77 -17.10
N GLY A 10 -1.42 -4.66 -16.97
CA GLY A 10 -1.80 -4.07 -15.69
C GLY A 10 -2.94 -4.83 -15.00
N VAL A 11 -3.07 -4.62 -13.69
CA VAL A 11 -4.13 -5.18 -12.87
C VAL A 11 -4.78 -4.04 -12.09
N ALA A 12 -6.10 -4.08 -11.94
CA ALA A 12 -6.84 -3.22 -11.03
C ALA A 12 -7.65 -4.08 -10.04
N GLU A 13 -7.67 -3.65 -8.79
CA GLU A 13 -8.51 -4.23 -7.75
C GLU A 13 -9.69 -3.30 -7.47
N LEU A 14 -10.91 -3.84 -7.51
CA LEU A 14 -12.14 -3.09 -7.27
C LEU A 14 -12.89 -3.68 -6.08
N VAL A 15 -13.00 -2.92 -5.00
CA VAL A 15 -13.75 -3.33 -3.80
C VAL A 15 -15.11 -2.64 -3.81
N VAL A 16 -16.18 -3.41 -3.97
CA VAL A 16 -17.57 -2.95 -3.99
C VAL A 16 -18.45 -3.75 -3.05
N GLN A 17 -19.44 -3.08 -2.47
CA GLN A 17 -20.53 -3.74 -1.77
C GLN A 17 -21.76 -3.69 -2.67
N LEU A 18 -22.14 -4.86 -3.19
CA LEU A 18 -23.28 -5.02 -4.07
C LEU A 18 -24.39 -5.78 -3.33
N PRO A 19 -25.63 -5.27 -3.32
CA PRO A 19 -26.78 -6.09 -2.94
C PRO A 19 -26.90 -7.36 -3.80
N PRO A 20 -27.68 -8.37 -3.36
CA PRO A 20 -28.04 -9.47 -4.22
C PRO A 20 -28.68 -8.98 -5.52
N GLY A 21 -28.23 -9.55 -6.65
CA GLY A 21 -28.62 -9.08 -7.97
C GLY A 21 -27.71 -9.58 -9.07
N VAL A 22 -28.09 -9.24 -10.30
CA VAL A 22 -27.29 -9.48 -11.50
C VAL A 22 -26.71 -8.14 -11.94
N TYR A 23 -25.40 -8.11 -12.12
CA TYR A 23 -24.64 -6.94 -12.52
C TYR A 23 -23.88 -7.24 -13.80
N GLU A 24 -23.71 -6.22 -14.60
CA GLU A 24 -22.97 -6.25 -15.84
C GLU A 24 -21.63 -5.54 -15.64
N VAL A 25 -20.56 -6.13 -16.17
CA VAL A 25 -19.18 -5.67 -16.03
C VAL A 25 -18.60 -5.47 -17.42
N ASP A 26 -18.52 -4.20 -17.83
CA ASP A 26 -18.14 -3.84 -19.20
C ASP A 26 -16.79 -3.12 -19.25
N CYS A 27 -16.10 -3.29 -20.37
CA CYS A 27 -14.98 -2.44 -20.74
C CYS A 27 -15.46 -1.21 -21.53
N TYR A 28 -15.47 -0.05 -20.88
CA TYR A 28 -15.82 1.23 -21.52
C TYR A 28 -14.65 1.89 -22.27
N VAL A 29 -13.68 1.11 -22.77
CA VAL A 29 -12.57 1.65 -23.57
C VAL A 29 -13.02 1.71 -25.02
N GLU A 30 -12.84 2.87 -25.64
CA GLU A 30 -13.08 3.10 -27.05
C GLU A 30 -11.73 3.39 -27.73
N ASP A 31 -11.38 2.62 -28.74
CA ASP A 31 -10.18 2.84 -29.55
C ASP A 31 -10.44 2.65 -31.05
N ASP A 32 -9.38 2.63 -31.86
CA ASP A 32 -9.49 2.49 -33.33
C ASP A 32 -10.16 1.16 -33.77
N ALA A 33 -10.25 0.16 -32.88
CA ALA A 33 -10.96 -1.09 -33.13
C ALA A 33 -12.45 -1.02 -32.77
N GLY A 34 -12.90 0.02 -32.07
CA GLY A 34 -14.28 0.23 -31.63
C GLY A 34 -14.44 0.28 -30.11
N GLU A 35 -15.68 0.24 -29.64
CA GLU A 35 -16.01 0.13 -28.21
C GLU A 35 -15.75 -1.32 -27.76
N HIS A 36 -14.97 -1.51 -26.70
CA HIS A 36 -14.49 -2.83 -26.32
C HIS A 36 -15.59 -3.76 -25.84
N ASP A 37 -16.67 -3.24 -25.28
CA ASP A 37 -17.89 -3.97 -24.94
C ASP A 37 -18.60 -4.52 -26.19
N GLU A 38 -18.72 -3.74 -27.27
CA GLU A 38 -19.23 -4.25 -28.57
C GLU A 38 -18.32 -5.34 -29.18
N LEU A 39 -17.03 -5.34 -28.82
CA LEU A 39 -16.07 -6.38 -29.18
C LEU A 39 -16.11 -7.60 -28.23
N GLY A 40 -17.03 -7.62 -27.28
CA GLY A 40 -17.28 -8.74 -26.37
C GLY A 40 -16.50 -8.67 -25.05
N MET A 41 -15.93 -7.52 -24.68
CA MET A 41 -15.32 -7.31 -23.37
C MET A 41 -16.37 -6.94 -22.30
N GLU A 42 -17.33 -7.84 -22.13
CA GLU A 42 -18.41 -7.78 -21.14
C GLU A 42 -18.43 -9.07 -20.31
N ASN A 43 -18.94 -9.00 -19.08
CA ASN A 43 -19.16 -10.18 -18.25
C ASN A 43 -20.29 -9.95 -17.24
N ILE A 44 -20.96 -11.04 -16.84
CA ILE A 44 -22.02 -10.99 -15.84
C ILE A 44 -21.50 -11.40 -14.47
N LEU A 45 -21.70 -10.53 -13.49
CA LEU A 45 -21.48 -10.79 -12.07
C LEU A 45 -22.81 -11.02 -11.37
N THR A 46 -23.04 -12.26 -10.92
CA THR A 46 -24.21 -12.60 -10.09
C THR A 46 -23.84 -12.60 -8.61
N VAL A 47 -24.51 -11.75 -7.83
CA VAL A 47 -24.43 -11.73 -6.36
C VAL A 47 -25.65 -12.46 -5.81
N ARG A 48 -25.42 -13.61 -5.18
CA ARG A 48 -26.50 -14.44 -4.60
C ARG A 48 -27.05 -13.82 -3.33
N GLU A 49 -28.31 -14.10 -3.01
CA GLU A 49 -28.93 -13.68 -1.74
C GLU A 49 -28.22 -14.25 -0.51
N ASP A 50 -27.72 -15.47 -0.62
CA ASP A 50 -26.95 -16.16 0.41
C ASP A 50 -25.43 -15.98 0.25
N ALA A 51 -25.00 -15.11 -0.68
CA ALA A 51 -23.59 -14.77 -0.78
C ALA A 51 -23.17 -14.17 0.57
N PRO A 52 -22.08 -14.67 1.18
CA PRO A 52 -21.57 -14.03 2.37
C PRO A 52 -21.24 -12.58 1.98
N LEU A 53 -21.85 -11.62 2.67
CA LEU A 53 -21.35 -10.26 2.63
C LEU A 53 -19.86 -10.36 2.95
N LEU A 54 -19.01 -9.71 2.16
CA LEU A 54 -17.65 -9.46 2.60
C LEU A 54 -17.80 -8.92 4.02
N LEU A 55 -17.23 -9.65 4.99
CA LEU A 55 -16.92 -9.02 6.27
C LEU A 55 -16.12 -7.81 5.85
N VAL A 56 -16.72 -6.63 5.99
CA VAL A 56 -15.98 -5.39 5.86
C VAL A 56 -14.90 -5.57 6.90
N SER A 57 -13.68 -5.88 6.47
CA SER A 57 -12.53 -5.67 7.32
C SER A 57 -12.75 -4.27 7.87
N PRO A 58 -12.84 -4.10 9.21
CA PRO A 58 -13.05 -2.78 9.78
C PRO A 58 -12.09 -1.83 9.05
N PRO A 59 -12.54 -0.62 8.68
CA PRO A 59 -11.78 0.26 7.78
C PRO A 59 -10.32 0.15 8.17
N VAL A 60 -9.49 -0.39 7.26
CA VAL A 60 -8.10 -0.73 7.57
C VAL A 60 -7.56 0.50 8.26
N ALA A 61 -7.30 0.38 9.57
CA ALA A 61 -6.76 1.49 10.33
C ALA A 61 -5.53 1.95 9.54
N PRO A 62 -5.37 3.27 9.30
CA PRO A 62 -4.33 3.75 8.40
C PRO A 62 -3.02 3.04 8.75
N VAL A 63 -2.44 2.31 7.78
CA VAL A 63 -1.23 1.55 8.01
C VAL A 63 -0.19 2.53 8.53
N PRO A 64 0.36 2.33 9.75
CA PRO A 64 1.32 3.27 10.30
C PRO A 64 2.49 3.42 9.33
N ALA A 65 2.76 4.65 8.92
CA ALA A 65 3.65 4.94 7.81
C ALA A 65 4.65 6.04 8.15
N VAL A 66 5.81 5.97 7.49
CA VAL A 66 6.89 6.95 7.54
C VAL A 66 7.21 7.39 6.11
N SER A 67 7.00 8.67 5.82
CA SER A 67 7.47 9.29 4.58
C SER A 67 8.95 9.62 4.69
N ILE A 68 9.74 9.26 3.69
CA ILE A 68 11.12 9.73 3.54
C ILE A 68 11.08 10.91 2.58
N LYS A 69 11.20 12.12 3.10
CA LYS A 69 11.10 13.35 2.32
C LYS A 69 12.01 14.42 2.87
N SER A 70 12.53 15.28 2.00
CA SER A 70 13.42 16.38 2.37
C SER A 70 14.61 15.91 3.23
N PHE A 71 15.19 14.74 2.90
CA PHE A 71 16.26 14.13 3.68
C PHE A 71 15.88 13.95 5.17
N ALA A 72 14.65 13.52 5.44
CA ALA A 72 14.16 13.21 6.77
C ALA A 72 13.17 12.04 6.76
N PHE A 73 13.08 11.33 7.89
CA PHE A 73 11.99 10.41 8.18
C PHE A 73 10.86 11.17 8.85
N VAL A 74 9.64 11.07 8.32
CA VAL A 74 8.48 11.82 8.81
C VAL A 74 7.33 10.84 9.07
N PRO A 75 6.86 10.72 10.33
CA PRO A 75 7.35 11.39 11.52
C PRO A 75 8.72 10.86 12.00
N GLU A 76 9.45 11.66 12.77
CA GLU A 76 10.71 11.26 13.41
C GLU A 76 10.49 10.21 14.53
N VAL A 77 9.33 10.28 15.19
CA VAL A 77 8.89 9.29 16.18
C VAL A 77 7.54 8.75 15.73
N LEU A 78 7.46 7.44 15.51
CA LEU A 78 6.20 6.75 15.22
C LEU A 78 5.85 5.80 16.36
N GLU A 79 4.68 5.97 16.96
CA GLU A 79 4.17 5.09 18.01
C GLU A 79 3.20 4.07 17.43
N VAL A 80 3.40 2.79 17.76
CA VAL A 80 2.57 1.66 17.28
C VAL A 80 2.39 0.61 18.38
N LYS A 81 1.45 -0.32 18.19
CA LYS A 81 1.30 -1.49 19.07
C LYS A 81 2.12 -2.68 18.56
N ALA A 82 2.48 -3.60 19.44
CA ALA A 82 3.08 -4.87 19.06
C ALA A 82 2.21 -5.61 18.03
N GLY A 83 2.85 -6.20 17.02
CA GLY A 83 2.21 -6.85 15.87
C GLY A 83 1.86 -5.88 14.72
N THR A 84 2.23 -4.60 14.83
CA THR A 84 1.98 -3.62 13.76
C THR A 84 3.03 -3.73 12.65
N VAL A 85 2.58 -3.71 11.40
CA VAL A 85 3.43 -3.49 10.22
C VAL A 85 3.57 -1.98 9.97
N VAL A 86 4.81 -1.48 9.99
CA VAL A 86 5.14 -0.11 9.59
C VAL A 86 5.66 -0.10 8.16
N VAL A 87 5.25 0.91 7.39
CA VAL A 87 5.68 1.10 6.00
C VAL A 87 6.46 2.40 5.85
N TRP A 88 7.66 2.32 5.29
CA TRP A 88 8.44 3.47 4.85
C TRP A 88 8.26 3.66 3.35
N THR A 89 8.03 4.90 2.91
CA THR A 89 7.94 5.23 1.48
C THR A 89 8.92 6.34 1.15
N ASN A 90 9.75 6.12 0.13
CA ASN A 90 10.64 7.15 -0.37
C ASN A 90 9.85 8.13 -1.26
N GLU A 91 9.72 9.38 -0.83
CA GLU A 91 9.11 10.48 -1.60
C GLU A 91 10.19 11.42 -2.18
N ASP A 92 11.46 11.22 -1.83
CA ASP A 92 12.57 11.96 -2.40
C ASP A 92 12.99 11.38 -3.77
N PRO A 93 13.55 12.21 -4.67
CA PRO A 93 14.16 11.74 -5.91
C PRO A 93 15.52 11.06 -5.70
N VAL A 94 16.07 11.11 -4.49
CA VAL A 94 17.37 10.52 -4.14
C VAL A 94 17.19 9.17 -3.42
N PRO A 95 18.15 8.25 -3.53
CA PRO A 95 18.08 6.96 -2.84
C PRO A 95 18.11 7.10 -1.31
N HIS A 96 17.43 6.19 -0.61
CA HIS A 96 17.48 6.08 0.86
C HIS A 96 17.43 4.62 1.33
N THR A 97 17.81 4.41 2.59
CA THR A 97 17.70 3.12 3.30
C THR A 97 17.07 3.32 4.68
N VAL A 98 16.57 2.25 5.28
CA VAL A 98 16.08 2.18 6.66
C VAL A 98 16.88 1.11 7.39
N VAL A 99 17.76 1.52 8.30
CA VAL A 99 18.71 0.62 8.98
C VAL A 99 18.60 0.79 10.49
N ALA A 100 18.35 -0.30 11.21
CA ALA A 100 18.37 -0.29 12.66
C ALA A 100 19.77 0.03 13.19
N GLU A 101 19.86 0.83 14.25
CA GLU A 101 21.14 1.08 14.92
C GLU A 101 21.71 -0.18 15.58
N ASP A 102 20.84 -1.07 16.07
CA ASP A 102 21.21 -2.34 16.69
C ASP A 102 21.46 -3.47 15.69
N GLY A 103 21.31 -3.19 14.38
CA GLY A 103 21.44 -4.18 13.31
C GLY A 103 20.27 -5.16 13.20
N SER A 104 19.17 -4.98 13.93
CA SER A 104 18.02 -5.89 13.92
C SER A 104 17.23 -5.89 12.61
N PHE A 105 17.43 -4.90 11.74
CA PHE A 105 16.88 -4.84 10.37
C PHE A 105 17.63 -3.89 9.45
N ILE A 106 17.47 -4.15 8.17
CA ILE A 106 17.94 -3.33 7.07
C ILE A 106 16.97 -3.46 5.89
N SER A 107 16.62 -2.33 5.27
CA SER A 107 15.88 -2.32 4.01
C SER A 107 16.80 -2.56 2.81
N GLN A 108 16.21 -2.92 1.67
CA GLN A 108 16.85 -2.68 0.38
C GLN A 108 17.08 -1.18 0.12
N LEU A 109 17.91 -0.85 -0.87
CA LEU A 109 18.04 0.54 -1.34
C LEU A 109 16.75 0.97 -2.04
N LEU A 110 16.09 2.00 -1.51
CA LEU A 110 14.92 2.62 -2.13
C LEU A 110 15.43 3.63 -3.16
N PHE A 111 15.76 3.14 -4.37
CA PHE A 111 16.50 3.87 -5.40
C PHE A 111 15.83 5.14 -5.96
N GLY A 112 14.55 5.37 -5.69
CA GLY A 112 13.81 6.54 -6.14
C GLY A 112 12.41 6.61 -5.55
N GLN A 113 11.62 7.56 -6.05
CA GLN A 113 10.28 7.88 -5.54
C GLN A 113 9.31 6.70 -5.60
N ASN A 114 8.40 6.66 -4.63
CA ASN A 114 7.31 5.70 -4.46
C ASN A 114 7.75 4.25 -4.21
N LEU A 115 9.03 4.02 -3.92
CA LEU A 115 9.49 2.73 -3.43
C LEU A 115 9.30 2.63 -1.92
N SER A 116 8.90 1.45 -1.47
CA SER A 116 8.58 1.23 -0.07
C SER A 116 9.31 0.03 0.52
N PHE A 117 9.48 0.09 1.84
CA PHE A 117 9.94 -0.99 2.69
C PHE A 117 8.93 -1.19 3.82
N SER A 118 8.65 -2.43 4.20
CA SER A 118 7.75 -2.72 5.31
C SER A 118 8.40 -3.65 6.34
N ARG A 119 8.05 -3.44 7.61
CA ARG A 119 8.50 -4.28 8.72
C ARG A 119 7.41 -4.44 9.77
N GLU A 120 7.19 -5.68 10.21
CA GLU A 120 6.42 -5.98 11.42
C GLU A 120 7.25 -5.80 12.69
N PHE A 121 6.66 -5.16 13.70
CA PHE A 121 7.24 -4.99 15.03
C PHE A 121 6.45 -5.80 16.06
N SER A 122 6.86 -7.05 16.29
CA SER A 122 6.12 -7.98 17.17
C SER A 122 6.48 -7.86 18.65
N LEU A 123 7.56 -7.14 19.01
CA LEU A 123 8.02 -6.99 20.40
C LEU A 123 7.96 -5.53 20.84
N PRO A 124 7.48 -5.24 22.07
CA PRO A 124 7.56 -3.90 22.65
C PRO A 124 9.01 -3.41 22.79
N GLY A 125 9.23 -2.11 22.58
CA GLY A 125 10.55 -1.50 22.65
C GLY A 125 10.69 -0.24 21.79
N ALA A 126 11.85 0.40 21.88
CA ALA A 126 12.21 1.52 21.03
C ALA A 126 13.23 1.07 19.98
N TYR A 127 12.88 1.21 18.71
CA TYR A 127 13.69 0.80 17.57
C TYR A 127 14.23 2.04 16.89
N GLN A 128 15.47 2.42 17.22
CA GLN A 128 16.17 3.53 16.59
C GLN A 128 16.73 3.08 15.24
N TYR A 129 16.59 3.93 14.22
CA TYR A 129 17.04 3.64 12.87
C TYR A 129 17.53 4.90 12.16
N PHE A 130 18.33 4.68 11.12
CA PHE A 130 18.95 5.73 10.33
C PHE A 130 19.05 5.36 8.86
N CYS A 131 19.34 6.34 8.00
CA CYS A 131 19.69 6.10 6.59
C CYS A 131 21.21 5.89 6.47
N SER A 132 21.64 4.74 5.94
CA SER A 132 23.06 4.39 5.86
C SER A 132 23.88 5.29 4.92
N ILE A 133 23.23 5.89 3.93
CA ILE A 133 23.88 6.80 2.97
C ILE A 133 23.70 8.27 3.34
N HIS A 134 22.80 8.57 4.28
CA HIS A 134 22.60 9.91 4.85
C HIS A 134 22.52 9.80 6.39
N PRO A 135 23.64 9.57 7.10
CA PRO A 135 23.62 9.14 8.52
C PRO A 135 23.07 10.16 9.53
N THR A 136 22.82 11.38 9.10
CA THR A 136 22.13 12.42 9.88
C THR A 136 20.61 12.21 9.91
N MET A 137 20.05 11.44 8.97
CA MET A 137 18.65 11.05 8.96
C MET A 137 18.45 9.97 10.01
N ARG A 138 17.78 10.31 11.10
CA ARG A 138 17.51 9.41 12.23
C ARG A 138 16.07 9.54 12.64
N ALA A 139 15.52 8.44 13.15
CA ALA A 139 14.17 8.37 13.66
C ALA A 139 14.01 7.11 14.53
N GLN A 140 12.84 6.94 15.13
CA GLN A 140 12.52 5.75 15.92
C GLN A 140 11.08 5.31 15.78
N VAL A 141 10.87 3.99 15.87
CA VAL A 141 9.55 3.38 16.09
C VAL A 141 9.47 2.99 17.57
N VAL A 142 8.46 3.46 18.29
CA VAL A 142 8.17 3.08 19.67
C VAL A 142 7.00 2.12 19.66
N VAL A 143 7.22 0.91 20.18
CA VAL A 143 6.26 -0.18 20.16
C VAL A 143 5.74 -0.40 21.57
N SER A 144 4.47 -0.10 21.79
CA SER A 144 3.76 -0.44 23.02
C SER A 144 3.29 -1.89 23.00
N PRO A 145 2.98 -2.48 24.16
CA PRO A 145 2.20 -3.72 24.23
C PRO A 145 0.88 -3.64 23.47
#